data_AF-A0A2E7C093-F1
#
_entry.id   AF-A0A2E7C093-F1
#
_cell.length_a   1.000
_cell.length_b   1.000
_cell.length_c   1.000
_cell.angle_alpha   90.00
_cell.angle_beta   90.00
_cell.angle_gamma   90.00
#
_symmetry.space_group_name_H-M   'P 1'
#
loop_
_entity.id
_entity.type
_entity.pdbx_description
1 polymer ?
#
loop_
_entity_poly.entity_id
_entity_poly.type
_entity_poly.pdbx_seq_one_letter_code
_entity_poly.pdbx_strand_id
1 'polypeptide(L)'
;MNKSDLLKAIAERGYDVGFGAKKHFATYDIIEKIPGWIGFTSIAFGIFSLAYTDLATQFTSATFVVLGVVSLYVGFYAHDKHRYNEAGASLTKLYYELKMLYLTLKGAEGQEEISKCERQLLDIESRFFSDCISKQILFSNWYAHYKFYWELQIGWLEEELRFKFFRDKVPLSFWICLIMLACIAGLWIFNPFVWDCTLGISPVGDL
;
A
#
# COMPACT_ATOMS: atom_id res chain seq x y z
N MET A 1 25.74 -8.64 20.35
CA MET A 1 24.60 -9.59 20.45
C MET A 1 25.02 -11.05 20.23
N ASN A 2 24.16 -12.05 20.48
CA ASN A 2 24.39 -13.41 19.96
C ASN A 2 24.07 -13.46 18.45
N LYS A 3 24.52 -14.52 17.75
CA LYS A 3 24.34 -14.64 16.29
C LYS A 3 22.87 -14.68 15.86
N SER A 4 22.02 -15.43 16.56
CA SER A 4 20.59 -15.57 16.22
C SER A 4 19.81 -14.26 16.39
N ASP A 5 20.11 -13.52 17.45
CA ASP A 5 19.49 -12.22 17.72
C ASP A 5 19.90 -11.21 16.65
N LEU A 6 21.16 -11.28 16.19
CA LEU A 6 21.65 -10.39 15.14
C LEU A 6 21.07 -10.73 13.76
N LEU A 7 20.90 -12.02 13.43
CA LEU A 7 20.18 -12.45 12.22
C LEU A 7 18.75 -11.91 12.22
N LYS A 8 18.05 -12.06 13.35
CA LYS A 8 16.69 -11.54 13.51
C LYS A 8 16.64 -10.01 13.39
N ALA A 9 17.56 -9.29 14.04
CA ALA A 9 17.62 -7.83 13.96
C ALA A 9 17.87 -7.33 12.52
N ILE A 10 18.76 -8.00 11.76
CA ILE A 10 18.98 -7.67 10.35
C ILE A 10 17.71 -7.91 9.53
N ALA A 11 16.97 -8.99 9.80
CA ALA A 11 15.72 -9.27 9.11
C ALA A 11 14.62 -8.25 9.48
N GLU A 12 14.45 -7.90 10.75
CA GLU A 12 13.52 -6.85 11.19
C GLU A 12 13.87 -5.51 10.51
N ARG A 13 15.15 -5.15 10.47
CA ARG A 13 15.58 -3.93 9.78
C ARG A 13 15.39 -4.01 8.26
N GLY A 14 15.62 -5.18 7.67
CA GLY A 14 15.36 -5.44 6.25
C GLY A 14 13.89 -5.26 5.89
N TYR A 15 12.98 -5.68 6.77
CA TYR A 15 11.55 -5.41 6.62
C TYR A 15 11.26 -3.91 6.61
N ASP A 16 11.74 -3.17 7.60
CA ASP A 16 11.51 -1.72 7.72
C ASP A 16 12.06 -0.94 6.52
N VAL A 17 13.31 -1.22 6.13
CA VAL A 17 13.97 -0.56 5.01
C VAL A 17 13.27 -0.91 3.69
N GLY A 18 12.93 -2.19 3.48
CA GLY A 18 12.24 -2.63 2.26
C GLY A 18 10.84 -2.04 2.16
N PHE A 19 10.08 -2.02 3.25
CA PHE A 19 8.75 -1.40 3.29
C PHE A 19 8.85 0.11 3.08
N GLY A 20 9.83 0.76 3.72
CA GLY A 20 10.17 2.16 3.51
C GLY A 20 10.43 2.47 2.05
N ALA A 21 11.28 1.68 1.37
CA ALA A 21 11.57 1.84 -0.06
C ALA A 21 10.30 1.79 -0.91
N LYS A 22 9.45 0.77 -0.68
CA LYS A 22 8.19 0.60 -1.42
C LYS A 22 7.18 1.71 -1.15
N LYS A 23 7.17 2.27 0.05
CA LYS A 23 6.34 3.44 0.39
C LYS A 23 6.75 4.68 -0.37
N HIS A 24 8.04 4.95 -0.49
CA HIS A 24 8.51 6.08 -1.29
C HIS A 24 8.17 5.90 -2.78
N PHE A 25 8.37 4.69 -3.33
CA PHE A 25 7.94 4.39 -4.70
C PHE A 25 6.43 4.41 -4.91
N ALA A 26 5.64 4.05 -3.90
CA ALA A 26 4.19 4.16 -3.94
C ALA A 26 3.77 5.63 -4.03
N THR A 27 4.38 6.50 -3.22
CA THR A 27 4.15 7.94 -3.28
C THR A 27 4.54 8.51 -4.64
N TYR A 28 5.73 8.18 -5.14
CA TYR A 28 6.18 8.60 -6.48
C TYR A 28 5.18 8.20 -7.57
N ASP A 29 4.77 6.94 -7.60
CA ASP A 29 3.84 6.43 -8.61
C ASP A 29 2.45 7.07 -8.52
N ILE A 30 1.95 7.33 -7.31
CA ILE A 30 0.67 8.02 -7.13
C ILE A 30 0.74 9.43 -7.70
N ILE A 31 1.82 10.16 -7.40
CA ILE A 31 2.04 11.52 -7.91
C ILE A 31 2.13 11.52 -9.44
N GLU A 32 2.83 10.54 -10.02
CA GLU A 32 3.07 10.48 -11.47
C GLU A 32 1.83 10.01 -12.25
N LYS A 33 1.11 9.00 -11.73
CA LYS A 33 0.10 8.27 -12.51
C LYS A 33 -1.31 8.77 -12.24
N ILE A 34 -1.69 9.07 -10.99
CA ILE A 34 -3.09 9.35 -10.65
C ILE A 34 -3.67 10.55 -11.41
N PRO A 35 -2.99 11.72 -11.51
CA PRO A 35 -3.54 12.85 -12.26
C PRO A 35 -3.78 12.52 -13.74
N GLY A 36 -2.86 11.77 -14.36
CA GLY A 36 -2.99 11.34 -15.75
C GLY A 36 -4.17 10.38 -15.95
N TRP A 37 -4.36 9.42 -15.03
CA TRP A 37 -5.49 8.50 -15.05
C TRP A 37 -6.83 9.22 -14.87
N ILE A 38 -6.91 10.18 -13.95
CA ILE A 38 -8.11 11.01 -13.74
C ILE A 38 -8.41 11.82 -15.00
N GLY A 39 -7.40 12.45 -15.61
CA GLY A 39 -7.58 13.23 -16.83
C GLY A 39 -8.09 12.37 -17.98
N PHE A 40 -7.47 11.21 -18.21
CA PHE A 40 -7.87 10.28 -19.26
C PHE A 40 -9.30 9.78 -19.09
N THR A 41 -9.68 9.31 -17.89
CA THR A 41 -11.04 8.81 -17.64
C THR A 41 -12.08 9.90 -17.73
N SER A 42 -11.77 11.12 -17.28
CA SER A 42 -12.67 12.28 -17.37
C SER A 42 -12.96 12.67 -18.83
N ILE A 43 -11.93 12.68 -19.68
CA ILE A 43 -12.09 12.96 -21.11
C ILE A 43 -12.90 11.85 -21.79
N ALA A 44 -12.58 10.59 -21.53
CA ALA A 44 -13.31 9.46 -22.08
C ALA A 44 -14.80 9.53 -21.72
N PHE A 45 -15.13 9.78 -20.45
CA PHE A 45 -16.50 9.97 -19.99
C PHE A 45 -17.18 11.17 -20.67
N GLY A 46 -16.48 12.30 -20.78
CA GLY A 46 -16.99 13.48 -21.48
C GLY A 46 -17.38 13.18 -22.93
N ILE A 47 -16.58 12.39 -23.64
CA ILE A 47 -16.88 11.94 -25.02
C ILE A 47 -18.12 11.03 -25.03
N PHE A 48 -18.19 10.01 -24.18
CA PHE A 48 -19.34 9.10 -24.13
C PHE A 48 -20.64 9.78 -23.71
N SER A 49 -20.55 10.83 -22.88
CA SER A 49 -21.72 11.61 -22.46
C SER A 49 -22.39 12.36 -23.61
N LEU A 50 -21.72 12.54 -24.76
CA LEU A 50 -22.34 13.11 -25.97
C LEU A 50 -23.29 12.13 -26.65
N ALA A 51 -23.05 10.82 -26.52
CA ALA A 51 -23.87 9.77 -27.10
C ALA A 51 -24.95 9.27 -26.14
N TYR A 52 -24.72 9.37 -24.82
CA TYR A 52 -25.62 8.83 -23.79
C TYR A 52 -25.92 9.88 -22.72
N THR A 53 -27.14 10.42 -22.74
CA THR A 53 -27.60 11.47 -21.81
C THR A 53 -27.65 11.02 -20.35
N ASP A 54 -27.84 9.72 -20.11
CA ASP A 54 -27.89 9.14 -18.76
C ASP A 54 -26.54 9.15 -18.03
N LEU A 55 -25.43 9.43 -18.72
CA LEU A 55 -24.13 9.62 -18.07
C LEU A 55 -24.00 11.00 -17.43
N ALA A 56 -24.71 12.02 -17.94
CA ALA A 56 -24.60 13.41 -17.51
C ALA A 56 -25.42 13.74 -16.25
N THR A 57 -25.53 12.81 -15.30
CA THR A 57 -26.30 13.04 -14.07
C THR A 57 -25.59 14.00 -13.10
N GLN A 58 -26.35 14.55 -12.15
CA GLN A 58 -25.80 15.32 -11.04
C GLN A 58 -24.78 14.51 -10.22
N PHE A 59 -25.03 13.21 -10.04
CA PHE A 59 -24.15 12.31 -9.31
C PHE A 59 -22.81 12.11 -10.05
N THR A 60 -22.85 11.87 -11.36
CA THR A 60 -21.65 11.76 -12.19
C THR A 60 -20.84 13.05 -12.14
N SER A 61 -21.52 14.20 -12.28
CA SER A 61 -20.89 15.52 -12.22
C SER A 61 -20.18 15.76 -10.88
N ALA A 62 -20.86 15.46 -9.76
CA ALA A 62 -20.26 15.57 -8.42
C ALA A 62 -19.04 14.66 -8.26
N THR A 63 -19.09 13.44 -8.81
CA THR A 63 -17.96 12.50 -8.79
C THR A 63 -16.73 13.07 -9.49
N PHE A 64 -16.89 13.65 -10.69
CA PHE A 64 -15.78 14.29 -11.40
C PHE A 64 -15.22 15.52 -10.68
N VAL A 65 -16.06 16.29 -9.99
CA VAL A 65 -15.58 17.38 -9.13
C VAL A 65 -14.69 16.84 -8.01
N VAL A 66 -15.11 15.77 -7.33
CA VAL A 66 -14.29 15.12 -6.29
C VAL A 66 -12.98 14.60 -6.87
N LEU A 67 -13.00 13.96 -8.04
CA LEU A 67 -11.78 13.52 -8.72
C LEU A 67 -10.85 14.69 -9.07
N GLY A 68 -11.41 15.83 -9.48
CA GLY A 68 -10.65 17.07 -9.68
C GLY A 68 -9.96 17.56 -8.41
N VAL A 69 -10.66 17.54 -7.27
CA VAL A 69 -10.08 17.88 -5.95
C VAL A 69 -8.97 16.91 -5.56
N VAL A 70 -9.15 15.60 -5.82
CA VAL A 70 -8.10 14.60 -5.58
C VAL A 70 -6.86 14.88 -6.44
N SER A 71 -7.03 15.21 -7.72
CA SER A 71 -5.92 15.57 -8.62
C SER A 71 -5.15 16.78 -8.10
N LEU A 72 -5.87 17.82 -7.62
CA LEU A 72 -5.27 19.00 -7.01
C LEU A 72 -4.50 18.67 -5.73
N TYR A 73 -5.06 17.82 -4.86
CA TYR A 73 -4.38 17.35 -3.65
C TYR A 73 -3.07 16.63 -3.97
N VAL A 74 -3.08 15.74 -4.98
CA VAL A 74 -1.87 15.06 -5.45
C VAL A 74 -0.84 16.07 -5.96
N GLY A 75 -1.29 17.12 -6.66
CA GLY A 75 -0.45 18.22 -7.14
C GLY A 75 0.38 18.90 -6.05
N PHE A 76 -0.10 18.96 -4.81
CA PHE A 76 0.66 19.53 -3.68
C PHE A 76 1.93 18.74 -3.30
N TYR A 77 2.02 17.47 -3.71
CA TYR A 77 3.19 16.62 -3.50
C TYR A 77 4.13 16.59 -4.70
N ALA A 78 3.73 17.15 -5.85
CA ALA A 78 4.47 17.05 -7.11
C ALA A 78 5.85 17.73 -7.08
N HIS A 79 6.01 18.80 -6.29
CA HIS A 79 7.28 19.53 -6.20
C HIS A 79 8.44 18.68 -5.62
N ASP A 80 8.13 17.73 -4.73
CA ASP A 80 9.12 16.83 -4.10
C ASP A 80 9.21 15.47 -4.81
N LYS A 81 8.51 15.29 -5.95
CA LYS A 81 8.36 14.00 -6.63
C LYS A 81 9.68 13.23 -6.79
N HIS A 82 10.71 13.89 -7.32
CA HIS A 82 12.01 13.26 -7.60
C HIS A 82 12.68 12.69 -6.33
N ARG A 83 12.52 13.38 -5.19
CA ARG A 83 13.09 12.94 -3.91
C ARG A 83 12.50 11.62 -3.44
N TYR A 84 11.22 11.36 -3.71
CA TYR A 84 10.62 10.06 -3.39
C TYR A 84 11.21 8.93 -4.22
N ASN A 85 11.51 9.17 -5.50
CA ASN A 85 12.17 8.16 -6.33
C ASN A 85 13.61 7.90 -5.86
N GLU A 86 14.36 8.97 -5.55
CA GLU A 86 15.73 8.89 -5.05
C GLU A 86 15.81 8.16 -3.71
N ALA A 87 14.94 8.52 -2.76
CA ALA A 87 14.84 7.84 -1.46
C ALA A 87 14.46 6.37 -1.65
N GLY A 88 13.45 6.06 -2.47
CA GLY A 88 13.08 4.68 -2.79
C GLY A 88 14.24 3.87 -3.36
N ALA A 89 15.02 4.46 -4.27
CA ALA A 89 16.21 3.83 -4.85
C ALA A 89 17.32 3.63 -3.82
N SER A 90 17.60 4.62 -2.97
CA SER A 90 18.61 4.52 -1.91
C SER A 90 18.25 3.44 -0.89
N LEU A 91 17.00 3.45 -0.40
CA LEU A 91 16.50 2.44 0.52
C LEU A 91 16.50 1.03 -0.10
N THR A 92 16.28 0.91 -1.40
CA THR A 92 16.41 -0.38 -2.11
C THR A 92 17.85 -0.89 -2.10
N LYS A 93 18.85 -0.01 -2.24
CA LYS A 93 20.26 -0.40 -2.09
C LYS A 93 20.55 -0.89 -0.68
N LEU A 94 20.09 -0.15 0.34
CA LEU A 94 20.21 -0.55 1.75
C LEU A 94 19.54 -1.91 2.02
N TYR A 95 18.38 -2.18 1.43
CA TYR A 95 17.72 -3.48 1.53
C TYR A 95 18.59 -4.63 1.03
N TYR A 96 19.26 -4.45 -0.12
CA TYR A 96 20.17 -5.46 -0.65
C TYR A 96 21.46 -5.57 0.17
N GLU A 97 21.98 -4.46 0.69
CA GLU A 97 23.11 -4.48 1.64
C GLU A 97 22.76 -5.29 2.90
N LEU A 98 21.55 -5.12 3.46
CA LEU A 98 21.06 -5.92 4.58
C LEU A 98 20.90 -7.40 4.23
N LYS A 99 20.40 -7.72 3.04
CA LYS A 99 20.33 -9.11 2.56
C LYS A 99 21.71 -9.75 2.47
N MET A 100 22.71 -9.02 1.95
CA MET A 100 24.08 -9.51 1.88
C MET A 100 24.67 -9.68 3.28
N LEU A 101 24.45 -8.72 4.17
CA LEU A 101 24.88 -8.78 5.57
C LEU A 101 24.29 -9.99 6.29
N TYR A 102 23.00 -10.28 6.09
CA TYR A 102 22.31 -11.46 6.60
C TYR A 102 22.98 -12.75 6.12
N LEU A 103 23.26 -12.88 4.83
CA LEU A 103 23.93 -14.06 4.27
C LEU A 103 25.36 -14.23 4.81
N THR A 104 26.11 -13.15 4.95
CA THR A 104 27.45 -13.16 5.55
C THR A 104 27.40 -13.62 7.00
N LEU A 105 26.50 -13.06 7.82
CA LEU A 105 26.36 -13.47 9.21
C LEU A 105 25.94 -14.94 9.34
N LYS A 106 25.09 -15.44 8.44
CA LYS A 106 24.67 -16.84 8.43
C LYS A 106 25.85 -17.80 8.27
N GLY A 107 26.83 -17.44 7.44
CA GLY A 107 28.08 -18.19 7.24
C GLY A 107 29.19 -17.93 8.27
N ALA A 108 29.07 -16.90 9.11
CA ALA A 108 30.11 -16.53 10.07
C ALA A 108 30.17 -17.50 11.27
N GLU A 109 31.37 -17.88 11.68
CA GLU A 109 31.61 -18.76 12.85
C GLU A 109 32.36 -18.02 13.98
N GLY A 110 33.07 -16.94 13.66
CA GLY A 110 33.89 -16.19 14.62
C GLY A 110 33.16 -15.02 15.29
N GLN A 111 33.44 -14.79 16.57
CA GLN A 111 32.91 -13.65 17.33
C GLN A 111 33.34 -12.29 16.75
N GLU A 112 34.52 -12.21 16.13
CA GLU A 112 35.01 -11.01 15.45
C GLU A 112 34.15 -10.66 14.23
N GLU A 113 33.78 -11.66 13.43
CA GLU A 113 32.92 -11.49 12.25
C GLU A 113 31.50 -11.06 12.64
N ILE A 114 30.96 -11.64 13.71
CA ILE A 114 29.65 -11.25 14.28
C ILE A 114 29.69 -9.77 14.71
N SER A 115 30.74 -9.36 15.42
CA SER A 115 30.91 -7.97 15.89
C SER A 115 31.13 -6.99 14.73
N LYS A 116 31.72 -7.43 13.62
CA LYS A 116 31.82 -6.65 12.39
C LYS A 116 30.45 -6.46 11.74
N CYS A 117 29.62 -7.50 11.69
CA CYS A 117 28.27 -7.42 11.14
C CYS A 117 27.38 -6.47 11.96
N GLU A 118 27.51 -6.50 13.29
CA GLU A 118 26.78 -5.60 14.20
C GLU A 118 27.10 -4.12 13.90
N ARG A 119 28.38 -3.79 13.67
CA ARG A 119 28.78 -2.42 13.27
C ARG A 119 28.23 -2.02 11.90
N GLN A 120 28.21 -2.94 10.94
CA GLN A 120 27.64 -2.67 9.61
C GLN A 120 26.13 -2.46 9.65
N LEU A 121 25.42 -3.19 10.52
CA LEU A 121 23.99 -2.98 10.74
C LEU A 121 23.73 -1.55 11.24
N LEU A 122 24.48 -1.08 12.24
CA LEU A 122 24.33 0.27 12.77
C LEU A 122 24.62 1.38 11.74
N ASP A 123 25.61 1.17 10.86
CA ASP A 123 25.88 2.09 9.74
C ASP A 123 24.69 2.16 8.77
N ILE A 124 24.14 1.01 8.39
CA ILE A 124 22.96 0.93 7.52
C ILE A 124 21.75 1.62 8.17
N GLU A 125 21.55 1.43 9.48
CA GLU A 125 20.48 2.10 10.22
C GLU A 125 20.61 3.62 10.20
N SER A 126 21.83 4.14 10.42
CA SER A 126 22.07 5.58 10.34
C SER A 126 21.72 6.15 8.96
N ARG A 127 22.10 5.44 7.89
CA ARG A 127 21.78 5.82 6.49
C ARG A 127 20.28 5.68 6.19
N PHE A 128 19.63 4.67 6.75
CA PHE A 128 18.18 4.50 6.61
C PHE A 128 17.40 5.71 7.15
N PHE A 129 17.78 6.19 8.34
CA PHE A 129 17.12 7.34 8.96
C PHE A 129 17.42 8.66 8.24
N SER A 130 18.60 8.83 7.62
CA SER A 130 18.90 10.04 6.84
C SER A 130 18.11 10.13 5.54
N ASP A 131 17.82 8.99 4.91
CA ASP A 131 17.24 8.94 3.56
C ASP A 131 15.70 8.93 3.57
N CYS A 132 15.07 8.72 4.73
CA CYS A 132 13.62 8.60 4.86
C CYS A 132 12.90 9.96 4.83
N ILE A 133 11.87 10.07 3.99
CA ILE A 133 10.99 11.23 3.90
C ILE A 133 9.73 10.97 4.73
N SER A 134 9.47 11.81 5.75
CA SER A 134 8.32 11.64 6.64
C SER A 134 6.99 12.00 5.96
N LYS A 135 6.97 13.05 5.13
CA LYS A 135 5.79 13.49 4.40
C LYS A 135 5.51 12.54 3.24
N GLN A 136 4.42 11.79 3.28
CA GLN A 136 4.07 10.77 2.29
C GLN A 136 2.60 10.95 1.90
N ILE A 137 2.26 10.63 0.65
CA ILE A 137 0.88 10.83 0.18
C ILE A 137 -0.07 9.80 0.81
N LEU A 138 -1.35 10.18 0.91
CA LEU A 138 -2.40 9.27 1.38
C LEU A 138 -2.42 8.01 0.50
N PHE A 139 -2.80 6.87 1.08
CA PHE A 139 -2.82 5.55 0.43
C PHE A 139 -1.46 4.99 -0.01
N SER A 140 -0.35 5.73 0.14
CA SER A 140 1.00 5.20 -0.12
C SER A 140 1.29 3.95 0.72
N ASN A 141 0.86 3.88 1.98
CA ASN A 141 1.02 2.70 2.83
C ASN A 141 0.32 1.46 2.25
N TRP A 142 -0.90 1.63 1.72
CA TRP A 142 -1.66 0.53 1.14
C TRP A 142 -0.99 0.02 -0.14
N TYR A 143 -0.58 0.95 -1.01
CA TYR A 143 0.09 0.56 -2.24
C TYR A 143 1.49 0.00 -1.99
N ALA A 144 2.21 0.50 -0.98
CA ALA A 144 3.48 -0.06 -0.53
C ALA A 144 3.33 -1.51 -0.05
N HIS A 145 2.26 -1.80 0.69
CA HIS A 145 1.97 -3.15 1.18
C HIS A 145 1.81 -4.13 0.01
N TYR A 146 1.04 -3.76 -1.02
CA TYR A 146 0.98 -4.53 -2.26
C TYR A 146 2.37 -4.71 -2.89
N LYS A 147 3.11 -3.63 -3.13
CA LYS A 147 4.45 -3.71 -3.75
C LYS A 147 5.45 -4.54 -2.92
N PHE A 148 5.34 -4.51 -1.61
CA PHE A 148 6.25 -5.22 -0.71
C PHE A 148 5.97 -6.71 -0.70
N TYR A 149 4.71 -7.13 -0.49
CA TYR A 149 4.38 -8.55 -0.38
C TYR A 149 4.22 -9.25 -1.74
N TRP A 150 3.89 -8.51 -2.80
CA TRP A 150 3.63 -9.07 -4.12
C TRP A 150 4.82 -8.96 -5.09
N GLU A 151 5.59 -7.87 -5.04
CA GLU A 151 6.67 -7.63 -6.02
C GLU A 151 8.08 -7.84 -5.45
N LEU A 152 8.30 -7.54 -4.16
CA LEU A 152 9.63 -7.63 -3.56
C LEU A 152 9.98 -9.07 -3.15
N GLN A 153 11.23 -9.47 -3.36
CA GLN A 153 11.72 -10.76 -2.87
C GLN A 153 11.91 -10.72 -1.35
N ILE A 154 10.91 -11.19 -0.61
CA ILE A 154 10.89 -11.23 0.87
C ILE A 154 11.31 -12.57 1.47
N GLY A 155 11.69 -13.56 0.65
CA GLY A 155 11.96 -14.93 1.13
C GLY A 155 13.04 -15.02 2.21
N TRP A 156 14.10 -14.22 2.12
CA TRP A 156 15.17 -14.19 3.12
C TRP A 156 14.72 -13.59 4.46
N LEU A 157 13.71 -12.70 4.44
CA LEU A 157 13.08 -12.17 5.66
C LEU A 157 12.15 -13.21 6.30
N GLU A 158 11.47 -13.99 5.48
CA GLU A 158 10.50 -14.99 5.94
C GLU A 158 11.16 -16.12 6.74
N GLU A 159 12.45 -16.41 6.49
CA GLU A 159 13.26 -17.36 7.27
C GLU A 159 13.27 -17.01 8.76
N GLU A 160 13.43 -15.72 9.10
CA GLU A 160 13.53 -15.25 10.48
C GLU A 160 12.18 -14.73 11.03
N LEU A 161 11.39 -14.02 10.23
CA LEU A 161 10.18 -13.31 10.67
C LEU A 161 8.89 -14.14 10.56
N ARG A 162 8.88 -15.22 9.75
CA ARG A 162 7.75 -16.15 9.59
C ARG A 162 6.39 -15.46 9.38
N PHE A 163 6.25 -14.72 8.28
CA PHE A 163 5.03 -13.98 7.96
C PHE A 163 3.79 -14.88 7.82
N LYS A 164 2.69 -14.51 8.48
CA LYS A 164 1.39 -15.20 8.37
C LYS A 164 0.57 -14.59 7.24
N PHE A 165 -0.02 -15.45 6.39
CA PHE A 165 -0.81 -15.00 5.24
C PHE A 165 -1.94 -14.03 5.62
N PHE A 166 -2.79 -14.40 6.58
CA PHE A 166 -3.98 -13.63 6.94
C PHE A 166 -3.71 -12.32 7.69
N ARG A 167 -2.63 -12.27 8.49
CA ARG A 167 -2.30 -11.11 9.34
C ARG A 167 -1.33 -10.16 8.66
N ASP A 168 -0.32 -10.70 7.98
CA ASP A 168 0.83 -9.92 7.54
C ASP A 168 0.75 -9.63 6.02
N LYS A 169 0.37 -10.64 5.21
CA LYS A 169 0.33 -10.53 3.74
C LYS A 169 -0.98 -9.92 3.20
N VAL A 170 -2.03 -9.83 4.01
CA VAL A 170 -3.31 -9.20 3.63
C VAL A 170 -3.53 -7.96 4.50
N PRO A 171 -3.72 -6.77 3.91
CA PRO A 171 -3.87 -5.54 4.68
C PRO A 171 -5.21 -5.49 5.43
N LEU A 172 -5.21 -4.95 6.65
CA LEU A 172 -6.38 -4.95 7.54
C LEU A 172 -7.62 -4.29 6.93
N SER A 173 -7.45 -3.21 6.16
CA SER A 173 -8.58 -2.55 5.50
C SER A 173 -9.27 -3.43 4.45
N PHE A 174 -8.59 -4.47 3.90
CA PHE A 174 -9.25 -5.48 3.07
C PHE A 174 -10.25 -6.30 3.89
N TRP A 175 -9.84 -6.77 5.07
CA TRP A 175 -10.72 -7.50 5.99
C TRP A 175 -11.91 -6.65 6.43
N ILE A 176 -11.67 -5.39 6.78
CA ILE A 176 -12.74 -4.45 7.16
C ILE A 176 -13.73 -4.29 6.00
N CYS A 177 -13.23 -4.12 4.76
CA CYS A 177 -14.08 -4.02 3.57
C CYS A 177 -14.94 -5.28 3.39
N LEU A 178 -14.36 -6.48 3.48
CA LEU A 178 -15.10 -7.74 3.37
C LEU A 178 -16.16 -7.89 4.46
N ILE A 179 -15.85 -7.52 5.70
CA ILE A 179 -16.81 -7.57 6.81
C ILE A 179 -17.96 -6.58 6.57
N MET A 180 -17.66 -5.35 6.14
CA MET A 180 -18.71 -4.37 5.82
C MET A 180 -19.61 -4.84 4.67
N LEU A 181 -19.03 -5.41 3.61
CA LEU A 181 -19.81 -5.98 2.51
C LEU A 181 -20.69 -7.13 2.97
N ALA A 182 -20.19 -8.01 3.83
CA ALA A 182 -20.96 -9.10 4.43
C ALA A 182 -22.11 -8.58 5.31
N CYS A 183 -21.87 -7.52 6.11
CA CYS A 183 -22.91 -6.88 6.90
C CYS A 183 -23.99 -6.24 6.03
N ILE A 184 -23.61 -5.52 4.97
CA ILE A 184 -24.55 -4.93 4.01
C ILE A 184 -25.37 -6.06 3.38
N ALA A 185 -24.73 -7.09 2.82
CA ALA A 185 -25.43 -8.22 2.21
C ALA A 185 -26.37 -8.93 3.21
N GLY A 186 -25.94 -9.13 4.46
CA GLY A 186 -26.77 -9.68 5.52
C GLY A 186 -27.99 -8.81 5.80
N LEU A 187 -27.83 -7.50 5.94
CA LEU A 187 -28.95 -6.57 6.12
C LEU A 187 -29.91 -6.59 4.93
N TRP A 188 -29.41 -6.74 3.70
CA TRP A 188 -30.26 -6.92 2.52
C TRP A 188 -31.07 -8.22 2.55
N ILE A 189 -30.46 -9.33 3.01
CA ILE A 189 -31.12 -10.65 3.06
C ILE A 189 -32.13 -10.74 4.22
N PHE A 190 -31.83 -10.13 5.37
CA PHE A 190 -32.62 -10.25 6.60
C PHE A 190 -33.64 -9.14 6.82
N ASN A 191 -33.72 -8.12 5.95
CA ASN A 191 -34.68 -7.03 6.10
C ASN A 191 -35.92 -7.28 5.21
N PRO A 192 -37.04 -7.80 5.76
CA PRO A 192 -38.27 -8.06 4.98
C PRO A 192 -38.84 -6.79 4.35
N PHE A 193 -38.55 -5.61 4.90
CA PHE A 193 -39.00 -4.31 4.39
C PHE A 193 -38.35 -3.94 3.03
N VAL A 194 -37.14 -4.44 2.77
CA VAL A 194 -36.43 -4.21 1.50
C VAL A 194 -37.01 -5.10 0.39
N TRP A 195 -37.54 -6.27 0.75
CA TRP A 195 -38.20 -7.20 -0.17
C TRP A 195 -39.58 -6.67 -0.62
N ASP A 196 -40.36 -6.09 0.30
CA ASP A 196 -41.68 -5.51 -0.02
C ASP A 196 -41.59 -4.27 -0.95
N CYS A 197 -40.57 -3.42 -0.77
CA CYS A 197 -40.39 -2.23 -1.62
C CYS A 197 -39.83 -2.54 -3.01
N THR A 198 -39.16 -3.68 -3.20
CA THR A 198 -38.49 -4.03 -4.47
C THR A 198 -39.28 -4.98 -5.37
N LEU A 199 -40.21 -5.77 -4.83
CA LEU A 199 -41.05 -6.68 -5.63
C LEU A 199 -42.51 -6.26 -5.82
N GLY A 200 -42.95 -5.12 -5.25
CA GLY A 200 -44.28 -4.57 -5.55
C GLY A 200 -45.43 -5.55 -5.34
N ILE A 201 -45.34 -6.41 -4.32
CA ILE A 201 -46.45 -7.26 -3.94
C ILE A 201 -47.31 -6.44 -2.98
N SER A 202 -48.27 -5.68 -3.54
CA SER A 202 -49.40 -5.18 -2.75
C SER A 202 -50.06 -6.37 -2.05
N PRO A 203 -50.34 -6.30 -0.75
CA PRO A 203 -51.24 -7.26 -0.14
C PRO A 203 -52.63 -7.01 -0.73
N VAL A 204 -53.09 -7.98 -1.51
CA VAL A 204 -54.49 -8.12 -1.90
C VAL A 204 -55.30 -8.35 -0.62
N GLY A 205 -56.30 -7.48 -0.39
CA GLY A 205 -57.48 -7.76 0.44
C GLY A 205 -57.37 -7.39 1.93
N ASP A 206 -58.16 -6.40 2.36
CA ASP A 206 -59.42 -6.67 3.08
C ASP A 206 -60.08 -5.37 3.56
N LEU A 207 -61.16 -4.97 2.87
CA LEU A 207 -62.43 -4.42 3.40
C LEU A 207 -63.41 -4.11 2.27
#